data_AF-A0A3D8QTM2-F1
#
_entry.id   AF-A0A3D8QTM2-F1
#
_cell.length_a   1.000
_cell.length_b   1.000
_cell.length_c   1.000
_cell.angle_alpha   90.00
_cell.angle_beta   90.00
_cell.angle_gamma   90.00
#
_symmetry.space_group_name_H-M   'P 1'
#
loop_
_entity.id
_entity.type
_entity.pdbx_description
1 polymer ?
#
loop_
_entity_poly.entity_id
_entity_poly.type
_entity_poly.pdbx_seq_one_letter_code
_entity_poly.pdbx_strand_id
1 'polypeptide(L)'
;MASTQGLSTDVRPDEVDHFNLTNKGFDASAGALAQLTTLAENKNQPPTSHIHGSATSSESHTWLSRILPQTTISDLEAKFHMGNYVLDRKTSEKSFEAMSIYVRVGMHLLYYGSQQEKALHWQKTVDLLKAQSEKMGQEYDSPDSKQHIIPFIDSFSLGQTMVEMVKPDPDSYATFNDFFAREIKESARPIDEPDNDLATSSPADCRLTAFPTVDLATKYWIKGFGFSLEKLLGSSDLAAQFDGGSLVIARLAPQDYHRWHAPVSGRVESINEIPGAYYTVNPQAICQEGTLDVFCENRRSVMTLRRTSTGSPIAIVAVGAMLVGSIKYVEGVEVGADVRRGQCLGAFYYGGSTVIVVYPPGEVQLDADLVKNSTELQMETLVKVGWSLGRKM
;
A
#
# COMPACT_ATOMS: atom_id res chain seq x y z
N MET A 1 8.61 7.71 -62.69
CA MET A 1 7.57 6.93 -61.98
C MET A 1 8.23 6.27 -60.79
N ALA A 2 8.02 6.82 -59.59
CA ALA A 2 8.42 6.20 -58.33
C ALA A 2 7.12 5.96 -57.55
N SER A 3 6.77 4.69 -57.35
CA SER A 3 5.53 4.27 -56.69
C SER A 3 5.78 4.08 -55.19
N THR A 4 5.12 4.91 -54.40
CA THR A 4 4.88 4.75 -52.97
C THR A 4 3.98 3.51 -52.73
N GLN A 5 4.40 2.61 -51.85
CA GLN A 5 3.50 1.64 -51.22
C GLN A 5 3.53 1.87 -49.72
N GLY A 6 2.37 2.22 -49.17
CA GLY A 6 2.15 2.45 -47.75
C GLY A 6 2.10 1.14 -46.97
N LEU A 7 2.71 1.15 -45.79
CA LEU A 7 2.52 0.14 -44.76
C LEU A 7 1.18 0.41 -44.08
N SER A 8 0.20 -0.42 -44.37
CA SER A 8 -1.05 -0.53 -43.62
C SER A 8 -0.76 -1.26 -42.29
N THR A 9 -0.85 -0.55 -41.17
CA THR A 9 -0.91 -1.14 -39.83
C THR A 9 -2.38 -1.21 -39.43
N ASP A 10 -3.04 -2.30 -39.80
CA ASP A 10 -4.41 -2.59 -39.37
C ASP A 10 -4.37 -3.89 -38.55
N VAL A 11 -4.01 -3.74 -37.27
CA VAL A 11 -4.16 -4.80 -36.27
C VAL A 11 -5.49 -4.55 -35.57
N ARG A 12 -6.44 -5.48 -35.77
CA ARG A 12 -7.75 -5.43 -35.13
C ARG A 12 -7.61 -5.54 -33.60
N PRO A 13 -8.49 -4.91 -32.81
CA PRO A 13 -8.39 -4.89 -31.33
C PRO A 13 -8.61 -6.24 -30.63
N ASP A 14 -8.87 -7.32 -31.37
CA ASP A 14 -9.47 -8.55 -30.83
C ASP A 14 -8.44 -9.67 -30.55
N GLU A 15 -7.15 -9.45 -30.80
CA GLU A 15 -6.08 -10.45 -30.59
C GLU A 15 -5.15 -10.09 -29.42
N VAL A 16 -5.73 -9.77 -28.27
CA VAL A 16 -4.98 -9.81 -27.00
C VAL A 16 -5.01 -11.25 -26.51
N ASP A 17 -3.99 -12.03 -26.86
CA ASP A 17 -3.81 -13.41 -26.41
C ASP A 17 -3.82 -13.46 -24.87
N HIS A 18 -4.90 -14.00 -24.31
CA HIS A 18 -5.13 -14.11 -22.88
C HIS A 18 -4.35 -15.34 -22.37
N PHE A 19 -3.22 -15.12 -21.68
CA PHE A 19 -2.53 -16.21 -20.99
C PHE A 19 -3.47 -16.82 -19.92
N ASN A 20 -3.91 -18.05 -20.19
CA ASN A 20 -4.82 -18.82 -19.34
C ASN A 20 -4.11 -19.33 -18.07
N LEU A 21 -4.72 -19.15 -16.90
CA LEU A 21 -4.29 -19.75 -15.64
C LEU A 21 -5.03 -21.08 -15.46
N THR A 22 -4.58 -22.09 -16.20
CA THR A 22 -5.07 -23.47 -16.03
C THR A 22 -4.85 -23.95 -14.58
N ASN A 23 -5.54 -25.02 -14.13
CA ASN A 23 -5.26 -25.65 -12.82
C ASN A 23 -3.74 -25.85 -12.58
N LYS A 24 -2.99 -26.28 -13.61
CA LYS A 24 -1.53 -26.42 -13.54
C LYS A 24 -0.80 -25.08 -13.36
N GLY A 25 -1.28 -24.02 -14.01
CA GLY A 25 -0.74 -22.67 -13.85
C GLY A 25 -1.03 -22.08 -12.46
N PHE A 26 -2.22 -22.35 -11.91
CA PHE A 26 -2.58 -21.98 -10.54
C PHE A 26 -1.69 -22.70 -9.53
N ASP A 27 -1.55 -24.03 -9.65
CA ASP A 27 -0.71 -24.84 -8.77
C ASP A 27 0.77 -24.43 -8.86
N ALA A 28 1.27 -24.10 -10.04
CA ALA A 28 2.62 -23.59 -10.23
C ALA A 28 2.83 -22.22 -9.54
N SER A 29 1.85 -21.33 -9.65
CA SER A 29 1.90 -19.99 -9.05
C SER A 29 1.75 -20.04 -7.53
N ALA A 30 0.86 -20.89 -7.02
CA ALA A 30 0.72 -21.17 -5.59
C ALA A 30 2.00 -21.82 -5.02
N GLY A 31 2.61 -22.75 -5.77
CA GLY A 31 3.90 -23.34 -5.43
C GLY A 31 5.04 -22.31 -5.42
N ALA A 32 5.08 -21.40 -6.40
CA ALA A 32 6.04 -20.30 -6.43
C ALA A 32 5.87 -19.34 -5.23
N LEU A 33 4.62 -18.99 -4.89
CA LEU A 33 4.32 -18.17 -3.71
C LEU A 33 4.79 -18.86 -2.42
N ALA A 34 4.51 -20.15 -2.27
CA ALA A 34 4.95 -20.94 -1.12
C ALA A 34 6.47 -21.07 -1.05
N GLN A 35 7.15 -21.22 -2.19
CA GLN A 35 8.62 -21.23 -2.25
C GLN A 35 9.21 -19.87 -1.87
N LEU A 36 8.62 -18.76 -2.33
CA LEU A 36 9.06 -17.40 -1.96
C LEU A 36 8.96 -17.14 -0.46
N THR A 37 7.84 -17.52 0.15
CA THR A 37 7.64 -17.38 1.60
C THR A 37 8.53 -18.33 2.40
N THR A 38 8.75 -19.55 1.91
CA THR A 38 9.67 -20.52 2.56
C THR A 38 11.14 -20.12 2.40
N LEU A 39 11.55 -19.54 1.26
CA LEU A 39 12.91 -19.03 1.07
C LEU A 39 13.21 -17.84 1.99
N ALA A 40 12.19 -17.10 2.41
CA ALA A 40 12.36 -16.06 3.44
C ALA A 40 12.72 -16.63 4.81
N GLU A 41 12.45 -17.90 5.08
CA GLU A 41 12.96 -18.59 6.29
C GLU A 41 14.48 -18.78 6.24
N ASN A 42 15.11 -18.66 5.06
CA ASN A 42 16.51 -19.00 4.86
C ASN A 42 17.46 -17.86 5.29
N LYS A 43 18.32 -18.18 6.26
CA LYS A 43 18.99 -17.25 7.19
C LYS A 43 20.07 -16.33 6.58
N ASN A 44 20.51 -16.60 5.35
CA ASN A 44 21.75 -16.04 4.79
C ASN A 44 21.57 -15.23 3.48
N GLN A 45 20.35 -14.88 3.08
CA GLN A 45 20.11 -14.15 1.83
C GLN A 45 19.33 -12.84 2.06
N PRO A 46 19.72 -11.73 1.41
CA PRO A 46 19.04 -10.45 1.61
C PRO A 46 17.58 -10.47 1.11
N PRO A 47 16.63 -9.78 1.77
CA PRO A 47 15.23 -9.68 1.34
C PRO A 47 15.04 -9.27 -0.12
N THR A 48 15.93 -8.46 -0.67
CA THR A 48 15.97 -8.07 -2.09
C THR A 48 16.46 -9.17 -3.04
N SER A 49 17.01 -10.28 -2.56
CA SER A 49 17.28 -11.44 -3.39
C SER A 49 16.13 -12.46 -3.42
N HIS A 50 15.06 -12.23 -2.64
CA HIS A 50 13.86 -13.07 -2.60
C HIS A 50 12.56 -12.23 -2.56
N ILE A 51 11.85 -12.12 -1.42
CA ILE A 51 10.47 -11.55 -1.34
C ILE A 51 10.40 -10.10 -1.86
N HIS A 52 11.37 -9.27 -1.50
CA HIS A 52 11.41 -7.86 -1.88
C HIS A 52 12.28 -7.59 -3.10
N GLY A 53 12.81 -8.64 -3.73
CA GLY A 53 13.58 -8.47 -4.93
C GLY A 53 12.77 -7.81 -6.03
N SER A 54 13.41 -6.87 -6.72
CA SER A 54 12.84 -6.37 -7.96
C SER A 54 12.66 -7.57 -8.86
N ALA A 55 11.46 -7.70 -9.41
CA ALA A 55 11.17 -8.73 -10.38
C ALA A 55 11.82 -8.46 -11.75
N THR A 56 12.86 -7.62 -11.82
CA THR A 56 13.80 -7.47 -12.93
C THR A 56 15.24 -7.87 -12.55
N SER A 57 15.52 -8.19 -11.28
CA SER A 57 16.89 -8.54 -10.85
C SER A 57 17.24 -9.98 -11.23
N SER A 58 18.33 -10.17 -11.99
CA SER A 58 18.75 -11.48 -12.54
C SER A 58 18.95 -12.55 -11.46
N GLU A 59 19.30 -12.15 -10.24
CA GLU A 59 19.51 -13.03 -9.08
C GLU A 59 18.20 -13.53 -8.48
N SER A 60 17.14 -12.72 -8.48
CA SER A 60 15.82 -13.11 -7.93
C SER A 60 15.04 -14.11 -8.80
N HIS A 61 15.52 -14.39 -10.03
CA HIS A 61 14.80 -15.10 -11.08
C HIS A 61 15.31 -16.50 -11.42
N THR A 62 16.48 -16.90 -10.92
CA THR A 62 17.15 -18.12 -11.43
C THR A 62 16.37 -19.41 -11.14
N TRP A 63 15.49 -19.38 -10.14
CA TRP A 63 14.60 -20.48 -9.80
C TRP A 63 13.22 -20.33 -10.49
N LEU A 64 12.73 -19.11 -10.67
CA LEU A 64 11.49 -18.78 -11.39
C LEU A 64 11.55 -19.18 -12.86
N SER A 65 12.70 -19.00 -13.51
CA SER A 65 12.92 -19.44 -14.90
C SER A 65 12.92 -20.96 -15.09
N ARG A 66 12.96 -21.74 -14.00
CA ARG A 66 12.76 -23.20 -14.03
C ARG A 66 11.29 -23.60 -14.05
N ILE A 67 10.39 -22.70 -13.66
CA ILE A 67 8.94 -22.93 -13.49
C ILE A 67 8.12 -22.18 -14.55
N LEU A 68 8.58 -21.00 -15.00
CA LEU A 68 7.96 -20.19 -16.05
C LEU A 68 8.96 -19.93 -17.20
N PRO A 69 8.56 -20.03 -18.48
CA PRO A 69 9.46 -19.77 -19.60
C PRO A 69 10.02 -18.35 -19.60
N GLN A 70 11.33 -18.19 -19.80
CA GLN A 70 12.03 -16.91 -19.75
C GLN A 70 11.43 -15.84 -20.69
N THR A 71 10.95 -16.26 -21.87
CA THR A 71 10.31 -15.39 -22.87
C THR A 71 8.97 -14.85 -22.37
N THR A 72 8.19 -15.66 -21.64
CA THR A 72 6.92 -15.22 -21.03
C THR A 72 7.16 -14.15 -19.97
N ILE A 73 8.21 -14.28 -19.16
CA ILE A 73 8.55 -13.27 -18.15
C ILE A 73 8.93 -11.94 -18.84
N SER A 74 9.77 -11.98 -19.87
CA SER A 74 10.23 -10.76 -20.57
C SER A 74 9.18 -10.10 -21.48
N ASP A 75 8.29 -10.87 -22.10
CA ASP A 75 7.19 -10.33 -22.89
C ASP A 75 6.07 -9.76 -22.00
N LEU A 76 5.84 -10.34 -20.82
CA LEU A 76 5.01 -9.72 -19.77
C LEU A 76 5.71 -8.48 -19.17
N GLU A 77 7.05 -8.46 -19.09
CA GLU A 77 7.83 -7.31 -18.62
C GLU A 77 7.69 -6.08 -19.49
N ALA A 78 7.74 -6.27 -20.81
CA ALA A 78 7.56 -5.19 -21.77
C ALA A 78 6.10 -4.67 -21.81
N LYS A 79 5.11 -5.51 -21.45
CA LYS A 79 3.68 -5.22 -21.65
C LYS A 79 2.96 -4.62 -20.42
N PHE A 80 3.49 -4.75 -19.20
CA PHE A 80 2.74 -4.47 -17.95
C PHE A 80 3.37 -3.48 -16.94
N HIS A 81 4.14 -2.46 -17.37
CA HIS A 81 4.51 -1.24 -16.60
C HIS A 81 4.98 -1.43 -15.13
N MET A 82 6.16 -2.03 -14.93
CA MET A 82 6.56 -2.78 -13.72
C MET A 82 7.02 -1.99 -12.47
N GLY A 83 6.27 -0.96 -12.10
CA GLY A 83 6.54 -0.13 -10.94
C GLY A 83 5.66 1.11 -10.96
N ASN A 84 5.83 2.00 -9.99
CA ASN A 84 5.16 3.29 -10.01
C ASN A 84 6.17 4.42 -9.94
N TYR A 85 5.82 5.54 -10.58
CA TYR A 85 6.61 6.75 -10.42
C TYR A 85 6.18 7.53 -9.19
N VAL A 86 7.16 7.96 -8.41
CA VAL A 86 6.97 8.70 -7.16
C VAL A 86 7.73 10.04 -7.28
N LEU A 87 7.06 11.13 -6.90
CA LEU A 87 7.66 12.46 -6.78
C LEU A 87 8.10 12.71 -5.36
N ASP A 88 9.34 13.09 -5.14
CA ASP A 88 9.73 13.70 -3.87
C ASP A 88 9.11 15.10 -3.77
N ARG A 89 8.29 15.35 -2.74
CA ARG A 89 7.59 16.64 -2.61
C ARG A 89 8.54 17.82 -2.44
N LYS A 90 9.68 17.63 -1.76
CA LYS A 90 10.63 18.71 -1.44
C LYS A 90 11.55 19.00 -2.61
N THR A 91 12.06 17.98 -3.28
CA THR A 91 13.03 18.16 -4.37
C THR A 91 12.37 18.21 -5.75
N SER A 92 11.11 17.77 -5.85
CA SER A 92 10.41 17.52 -7.12
C SER A 92 11.09 16.46 -7.99
N GLU A 93 12.05 15.72 -7.46
CA GLU A 93 12.71 14.65 -8.19
C GLU A 93 11.76 13.47 -8.40
N LYS A 94 11.81 12.93 -9.61
CA LYS A 94 11.02 11.76 -10.01
C LYS A 94 11.87 10.51 -9.87
N SER A 95 11.39 9.56 -9.08
CA SER A 95 11.98 8.23 -8.92
C SER A 95 11.02 7.15 -9.40
N PHE A 96 11.56 6.01 -9.81
CA PHE A 96 10.77 4.84 -10.20
C PHE A 96 10.92 3.76 -9.13
N GLU A 97 9.80 3.38 -8.52
CA GLU A 97 9.73 2.32 -7.51
C GLU A 97 9.31 1.01 -8.20
N ALA A 98 10.27 0.09 -8.34
CA ALA A 98 10.01 -1.22 -8.94
C ALA A 98 9.10 -2.07 -8.06
N MET A 99 8.24 -2.89 -8.70
CA MET A 99 7.40 -3.84 -7.99
C MET A 99 8.20 -5.05 -7.49
N SER A 100 7.97 -5.46 -6.24
CA SER A 100 8.56 -6.69 -5.69
C SER A 100 8.00 -7.94 -6.35
N ILE A 101 8.82 -8.99 -6.44
CA ILE A 101 8.44 -10.27 -7.06
C ILE A 101 7.26 -10.95 -6.36
N TYR A 102 7.18 -10.84 -5.03
CA TYR A 102 6.07 -11.40 -4.28
C TYR A 102 4.73 -10.73 -4.65
N VAL A 103 4.72 -9.39 -4.78
CA VAL A 103 3.52 -8.66 -5.22
C VAL A 103 3.10 -9.12 -6.62
N ARG A 104 4.07 -9.35 -7.52
CA ARG A 104 3.81 -9.85 -8.87
C ARG A 104 3.17 -11.24 -8.86
N VAL A 105 3.69 -12.18 -8.06
CA VAL A 105 3.12 -13.54 -7.97
C VAL A 105 1.71 -13.50 -7.40
N GLY A 106 1.47 -12.68 -6.36
CA GLY A 106 0.12 -12.48 -5.82
C GLY A 106 -0.84 -11.86 -6.83
N MET A 107 -0.39 -10.86 -7.59
CA MET A 107 -1.19 -10.28 -8.67
C MET A 107 -1.50 -11.29 -9.77
N HIS A 108 -0.55 -12.17 -10.12
CA HIS A 108 -0.77 -13.23 -11.09
C HIS A 108 -1.91 -14.16 -10.67
N LEU A 109 -1.90 -14.60 -9.41
CA LEU A 109 -2.95 -15.46 -8.83
C LEU A 109 -4.34 -14.79 -8.78
N LEU A 110 -4.40 -13.46 -8.64
CA LEU A 110 -5.65 -12.72 -8.46
C LEU A 110 -6.27 -12.20 -9.75
N TYR A 111 -5.44 -11.68 -10.65
CA TYR A 111 -5.91 -10.81 -11.74
C TYR A 111 -5.67 -11.37 -13.14
N TYR A 112 -4.92 -12.45 -13.28
CA TYR A 112 -4.64 -13.07 -14.59
C TYR A 112 -5.47 -14.36 -14.76
N GLY A 113 -5.76 -14.72 -16.01
CA GLY A 113 -6.67 -15.83 -16.36
C GLY A 113 -8.05 -15.38 -16.85
N SER A 114 -8.81 -16.32 -17.42
CA SER A 114 -10.16 -16.06 -17.93
C SER A 114 -11.15 -15.76 -16.80
N GLN A 115 -12.26 -15.07 -17.09
CA GLN A 115 -13.29 -14.75 -16.09
C GLN A 115 -13.86 -16.01 -15.39
N GLN A 116 -13.99 -17.11 -16.13
CA GLN A 116 -14.46 -18.40 -15.59
C GLN A 116 -13.44 -19.03 -14.64
N GLU A 117 -12.14 -18.96 -14.97
CA GLU A 117 -11.07 -19.47 -14.10
C GLU A 117 -10.93 -18.64 -12.83
N LYS A 118 -11.00 -17.31 -12.95
CA LYS A 118 -11.00 -16.41 -11.79
C LYS A 118 -12.12 -16.75 -10.82
N ALA A 119 -13.34 -16.97 -11.31
CA ALA A 119 -14.46 -17.40 -10.49
C ALA A 119 -14.24 -18.79 -9.85
N LEU A 120 -13.64 -19.74 -10.58
CA LEU A 120 -13.39 -21.10 -10.10
C LEU A 120 -12.34 -21.16 -8.99
N HIS A 121 -11.29 -20.35 -9.11
CA HIS A 121 -10.15 -20.34 -8.18
C HIS A 121 -10.26 -19.29 -7.09
N TRP A 122 -11.20 -18.36 -7.19
CA TRP A 122 -11.37 -17.21 -6.30
C TRP A 122 -11.19 -17.54 -4.81
N GLN A 123 -12.03 -18.43 -4.28
CA GLN A 123 -12.00 -18.77 -2.86
C GLN A 123 -10.67 -19.43 -2.47
N LYS A 124 -10.12 -20.30 -3.34
CA LYS A 124 -8.82 -20.94 -3.11
C LYS A 124 -7.68 -19.92 -3.08
N THR A 125 -7.72 -18.92 -3.95
CA THR A 125 -6.73 -17.83 -3.97
C THR A 125 -6.81 -17.01 -2.69
N VAL A 126 -8.02 -16.62 -2.26
CA VAL A 126 -8.23 -15.86 -1.02
C VAL A 126 -7.73 -16.63 0.20
N ASP A 127 -8.09 -17.91 0.30
CA ASP A 127 -7.67 -18.78 1.40
C ASP A 127 -6.14 -18.96 1.42
N LEU A 128 -5.52 -19.12 0.25
CA LEU A 128 -4.06 -19.21 0.11
C LEU A 128 -3.37 -17.92 0.57
N LEU A 129 -3.82 -16.75 0.10
CA LEU A 129 -3.20 -15.47 0.46
C LEU A 129 -3.33 -15.18 1.96
N LYS A 130 -4.48 -15.54 2.55
CA LYS A 130 -4.69 -15.47 3.99
C LYS A 130 -3.71 -16.37 4.74
N ALA A 131 -3.63 -17.65 4.37
CA ALA A 131 -2.73 -18.61 5.01
C ALA A 131 -1.26 -18.18 4.91
N GLN A 132 -0.82 -17.67 3.76
CA GLN A 132 0.55 -17.15 3.60
C GLN A 132 0.81 -15.91 4.44
N SER A 133 -0.17 -15.00 4.56
CA SER A 133 -0.04 -13.80 5.39
C SER A 133 0.03 -14.16 6.89
N GLU A 134 -0.80 -15.10 7.34
CA GLU A 134 -0.76 -15.61 8.73
C GLU A 134 0.54 -16.35 9.05
N LYS A 135 1.01 -17.21 8.13
CA LYS A 135 2.29 -17.92 8.25
C LYS A 135 3.45 -16.93 8.41
N MET A 136 3.55 -15.95 7.51
CA MET A 136 4.64 -14.97 7.53
C MET A 136 4.58 -14.06 8.77
N GLY A 137 3.38 -13.70 9.22
CA GLY A 137 3.20 -12.97 10.48
C GLY A 137 3.78 -13.72 11.67
N GLN A 138 3.49 -15.02 11.79
CA GLN A 138 4.03 -15.87 12.86
C GLN A 138 5.55 -16.01 12.78
N GLU A 139 6.10 -16.14 11.58
CA GLU A 139 7.55 -16.22 11.40
C GLU A 139 8.26 -14.93 11.82
N TYR A 140 7.75 -13.77 11.43
CA TYR A 140 8.33 -12.49 11.81
C TYR A 140 8.07 -12.08 13.26
N ASP A 141 7.14 -12.75 13.94
CA ASP A 141 6.97 -12.69 15.40
C ASP A 141 7.93 -13.63 16.16
N SER A 142 8.64 -14.54 15.47
CA SER A 142 9.61 -15.43 16.11
C SER A 142 10.94 -14.71 16.42
N PRO A 143 11.65 -15.03 17.52
CA PRO A 143 12.97 -14.45 17.80
C PRO A 143 14.02 -14.70 16.71
N ASP A 144 13.94 -15.84 16.02
CA ASP A 144 14.82 -16.19 14.90
C ASP A 144 14.75 -15.14 13.77
N SER A 145 13.61 -14.46 13.62
CA SER A 145 13.43 -13.45 12.57
C SER A 145 14.33 -12.23 12.71
N LYS A 146 14.92 -11.99 13.89
CA LYS A 146 15.89 -10.89 14.11
C LYS A 146 17.02 -10.89 13.07
N GLN A 147 17.41 -12.06 12.57
CA GLN A 147 18.42 -12.21 11.53
C GLN A 147 18.08 -11.47 10.22
N HIS A 148 16.80 -11.16 9.96
CA HIS A 148 16.37 -10.45 8.75
C HIS A 148 16.50 -8.92 8.86
N ILE A 149 16.76 -8.37 10.06
CA ILE A 149 16.80 -6.92 10.27
C ILE A 149 17.96 -6.27 9.50
N ILE A 150 19.20 -6.73 9.70
CA ILE A 150 20.37 -6.15 9.01
C ILE A 150 20.26 -6.30 7.49
N PRO A 151 19.95 -7.48 6.93
CA PRO A 151 19.75 -7.62 5.50
C PRO A 151 18.66 -6.71 4.93
N PHE A 152 17.60 -6.44 5.70
CA PHE A 152 16.54 -5.52 5.30
C PHE A 152 17.01 -4.05 5.30
N ILE A 153 17.75 -3.64 6.34
CA ILE A 153 18.36 -2.31 6.42
C ILE A 153 19.27 -2.07 5.22
N ASP A 154 20.13 -3.04 4.89
CA ASP A 154 21.06 -2.93 3.77
C ASP A 154 20.32 -2.88 2.44
N SER A 155 19.33 -3.78 2.26
CA SER A 155 18.50 -3.88 1.05
C SER A 155 17.80 -2.57 0.68
N PHE A 156 17.31 -1.85 1.69
CA PHE A 156 16.58 -0.60 1.50
C PHE A 156 17.41 0.64 1.86
N SER A 157 18.71 0.48 2.10
CA SER A 157 19.64 1.55 2.47
C SER A 157 19.16 2.41 3.66
N LEU A 158 18.56 1.76 4.67
CA LEU A 158 17.96 2.42 5.83
C LEU A 158 18.98 2.80 6.92
N GLY A 159 20.25 2.43 6.77
CA GLY A 159 21.26 2.61 7.82
C GLY A 159 21.37 4.06 8.32
N GLN A 160 21.26 5.03 7.41
CA GLN A 160 21.32 6.47 7.76
C GLN A 160 20.05 6.97 8.46
N THR A 161 18.90 6.33 8.26
CA THR A 161 17.62 6.74 8.87
C THR A 161 17.43 6.13 10.25
N MET A 162 18.22 5.11 10.63
CA MET A 162 18.13 4.47 11.95
C MET A 162 18.36 5.46 13.11
N VAL A 163 19.15 6.52 12.91
CA VAL A 163 19.35 7.57 13.91
C VAL A 163 18.05 8.32 14.28
N GLU A 164 17.07 8.34 13.37
CA GLU A 164 15.74 8.93 13.61
C GLU A 164 14.87 8.06 14.54
N MET A 165 15.19 6.77 14.69
CA MET A 165 14.40 5.82 15.48
C MET A 165 14.65 5.99 16.99
N VAL A 166 13.66 5.61 17.80
CA VAL A 166 13.79 5.59 19.29
C VAL A 166 14.83 4.57 19.73
N LYS A 167 14.91 3.42 19.05
CA LYS A 167 15.97 2.41 19.19
C LYS A 167 16.84 2.42 17.91
N PRO A 168 17.93 3.22 17.85
CA PRO A 168 18.75 3.31 16.65
C PRO A 168 19.55 2.04 16.35
N ASP A 169 19.91 1.30 17.40
CA ASP A 169 20.67 0.06 17.28
C ASP A 169 19.74 -1.10 16.83
N PRO A 170 19.99 -1.71 15.65
CA PRO A 170 19.22 -2.85 15.18
C PRO A 170 19.23 -4.05 16.14
N ASP A 171 20.26 -4.20 16.98
CA ASP A 171 20.33 -5.27 17.96
C ASP A 171 19.39 -5.08 19.16
N SER A 172 18.77 -3.90 19.29
CA SER A 172 17.79 -3.60 20.34
C SER A 172 16.38 -4.15 20.06
N TYR A 173 16.14 -4.70 18.86
CA TYR A 173 14.86 -5.30 18.49
C TYR A 173 14.87 -6.80 18.75
N ALA A 174 13.76 -7.32 19.29
CA ALA A 174 13.64 -8.74 19.64
C ALA A 174 13.29 -9.62 18.44
N THR A 175 12.50 -9.08 17.50
CA THR A 175 11.99 -9.77 16.32
C THR A 175 12.00 -8.82 15.14
N PHE A 176 11.84 -9.35 13.93
CA PHE A 176 11.70 -8.53 12.73
C PHE A 176 10.45 -7.66 12.79
N ASN A 177 9.33 -8.17 13.33
CA ASN A 177 8.12 -7.38 13.49
C ASN A 177 8.27 -6.21 14.47
N ASP A 178 9.04 -6.39 15.56
CA ASP A 178 9.41 -5.29 16.47
C ASP A 178 10.20 -4.20 15.72
N PHE A 179 11.11 -4.60 14.82
CA PHE A 179 11.83 -3.66 13.95
C PHE A 179 10.95 -3.03 12.84
N PHE A 180 10.05 -3.79 12.23
CA PHE A 180 9.18 -3.28 11.18
C PHE A 180 8.22 -2.23 11.72
N ALA A 181 7.66 -2.49 12.90
CA ALA A 181 6.85 -1.57 13.68
C ALA A 181 7.69 -0.66 14.61
N ARG A 182 8.98 -0.41 14.28
CA ARG A 182 9.87 0.46 15.07
C ARG A 182 9.28 1.84 15.35
N GLU A 183 9.71 2.45 16.45
CA GLU A 183 9.29 3.79 16.84
C GLU A 183 10.24 4.86 16.31
N ILE A 184 9.68 5.99 15.92
CA ILE A 184 10.43 7.15 15.47
C ILE A 184 10.41 8.27 16.52
N LYS A 185 11.52 8.98 16.67
CA LYS A 185 11.61 10.15 17.57
C LYS A 185 10.69 11.25 17.07
N GLU A 186 9.97 11.91 17.97
CA GLU A 186 9.13 13.06 17.62
C GLU A 186 9.92 14.17 16.91
N SER A 187 11.16 14.41 17.33
CA SER A 187 12.05 15.39 16.71
C SER A 187 12.40 15.09 15.24
N ALA A 188 12.25 13.85 14.78
CA ALA A 188 12.49 13.46 13.39
C ALA A 188 11.28 13.71 12.49
N ARG A 189 10.08 13.93 13.06
CA ARG A 189 8.83 14.23 12.34
C ARG A 189 8.17 15.48 12.91
N PRO A 190 8.81 16.66 12.77
CA PRO A 190 8.22 17.91 13.21
C PRO A 190 6.91 18.17 12.45
N ILE A 191 5.92 18.70 13.18
CA ILE A 191 4.61 19.05 12.62
C ILE A 191 4.69 20.41 11.93
N ASP A 192 4.25 20.48 10.68
CA ASP A 192 4.13 21.74 9.96
C ASP A 192 3.02 22.59 10.56
N GLU A 193 3.29 23.90 10.67
CA GLU A 193 2.38 24.89 11.26
C GLU A 193 1.85 24.42 12.64
N PRO A 194 2.71 24.13 13.65
CA PRO A 194 2.30 23.42 14.87
C PRO A 194 1.20 24.16 15.66
N ASP A 195 1.19 25.49 15.60
CA ASP A 195 0.21 26.35 16.27
C ASP A 195 -1.08 26.58 15.46
N ASN A 196 -1.20 25.96 14.27
CA ASN A 196 -2.37 26.06 13.42
C ASN A 196 -3.28 24.82 13.56
N ASP A 197 -4.28 24.89 14.44
CA ASP A 197 -5.25 23.80 14.63
C ASP A 197 -6.20 23.56 13.44
N LEU A 198 -6.17 24.46 12.44
CA LEU A 198 -6.88 24.31 11.17
C LEU A 198 -6.05 23.59 10.11
N ALA A 199 -4.75 23.35 10.34
CA ALA A 199 -3.91 22.57 9.46
C ALA A 199 -4.10 21.05 9.67
N THR A 200 -3.85 20.31 8.59
CA THR A 200 -3.93 18.85 8.52
C THR A 200 -2.56 18.31 8.14
N SER A 201 -2.09 17.26 8.81
CA SER A 201 -0.77 16.68 8.57
C SER A 201 -0.84 15.30 7.92
N SER A 202 0.24 14.89 7.25
CA SER A 202 0.36 13.54 6.70
C SER A 202 0.24 12.50 7.80
N PRO A 203 -0.59 11.45 7.61
CA PRO A 203 -0.77 10.41 8.62
C PRO A 203 0.39 9.41 8.64
N ALA A 204 1.26 9.38 7.63
CA ALA A 204 2.32 8.39 7.51
C ALA A 204 3.54 8.93 6.75
N ASP A 205 4.65 8.22 6.86
CA ASP A 205 5.72 8.25 5.85
C ASP A 205 5.28 7.36 4.71
N CYS A 206 5.02 7.95 3.54
CA CYS A 206 4.26 7.24 2.52
C CYS A 206 4.43 7.82 1.12
N ARG A 207 3.90 7.05 0.17
CA ARG A 207 3.56 7.48 -1.18
C ARG A 207 2.09 7.90 -1.16
N LEU A 208 1.86 9.21 -1.22
CA LEU A 208 0.56 9.82 -1.01
C LEU A 208 -0.10 10.25 -2.32
N THR A 209 -1.40 10.00 -2.43
CA THR A 209 -2.29 10.67 -3.39
C THR A 209 -3.40 11.40 -2.65
N ALA A 210 -3.85 12.52 -3.21
CA ALA A 210 -4.78 13.44 -2.59
C ALA A 210 -5.81 13.93 -3.61
N PHE A 211 -7.09 13.77 -3.28
CA PHE A 211 -8.20 14.08 -4.16
C PHE A 211 -9.21 14.98 -3.44
N PRO A 212 -9.56 16.15 -4.02
CA PRO A 212 -10.57 17.04 -3.44
C PRO A 212 -11.95 16.40 -3.31
N THR A 213 -12.26 15.40 -4.14
CA THR A 213 -13.51 14.64 -4.07
C THR A 213 -13.27 13.15 -4.30
N VAL A 214 -14.19 12.32 -3.80
CA VAL A 214 -14.23 10.88 -4.10
C VAL A 214 -14.39 10.62 -5.60
N ASP A 215 -15.17 11.42 -6.31
CA ASP A 215 -15.33 11.30 -7.77
C ASP A 215 -14.00 11.49 -8.52
N LEU A 216 -13.15 12.41 -8.06
CA LEU A 216 -11.81 12.57 -8.64
C LEU A 216 -10.92 11.38 -8.28
N ALA A 217 -11.03 10.85 -7.06
CA ALA A 217 -10.28 9.65 -6.67
C ALA A 217 -10.63 8.45 -7.56
N THR A 218 -11.92 8.17 -7.80
CA THR A 218 -12.37 7.08 -8.68
C THR A 218 -12.08 7.34 -10.16
N LYS A 219 -12.07 8.62 -10.57
CA LYS A 219 -11.70 9.00 -11.94
C LYS A 219 -10.22 8.81 -12.23
N TYR A 220 -9.31 9.09 -11.29
CA TYR A 220 -7.87 9.13 -11.58
C TYR A 220 -7.07 7.98 -10.98
N TRP A 221 -7.55 7.36 -9.91
CA TRP A 221 -6.76 6.42 -9.10
C TRP A 221 -7.50 5.14 -8.76
N ILE A 222 -8.68 5.21 -8.14
CA ILE A 222 -9.41 4.04 -7.68
C ILE A 222 -10.27 3.48 -8.82
N LYS A 223 -9.71 2.54 -9.57
CA LYS A 223 -10.34 1.90 -10.75
C LYS A 223 -10.96 0.54 -10.47
N GLY A 224 -10.76 0.02 -9.26
CA GLY A 224 -11.40 -1.19 -8.79
C GLY A 224 -12.93 -1.07 -8.86
N PHE A 225 -13.59 -2.13 -9.34
CA PHE A 225 -15.04 -2.11 -9.52
C PHE A 225 -15.78 -2.03 -8.18
N GLY A 226 -16.77 -1.14 -8.11
CA GLY A 226 -17.73 -1.09 -7.02
C GLY A 226 -17.26 -0.35 -5.77
N PHE A 227 -16.23 0.50 -5.87
CA PHE A 227 -15.82 1.40 -4.79
C PHE A 227 -16.94 2.34 -4.36
N SER A 228 -17.18 2.42 -3.05
CA SER A 228 -18.01 3.42 -2.42
C SER A 228 -17.54 3.70 -1.00
N LEU A 229 -17.80 4.91 -0.50
CA LEU A 229 -17.51 5.23 0.91
C LEU A 229 -18.30 4.35 1.87
N GLU A 230 -19.54 3.98 1.52
CA GLU A 230 -20.34 3.05 2.33
C GLU A 230 -19.64 1.72 2.54
N LYS A 231 -19.11 1.11 1.47
CA LYS A 231 -18.33 -0.12 1.58
C LYS A 231 -17.05 0.11 2.34
N LEU A 232 -16.28 1.15 2.00
CA LEU A 232 -15.00 1.45 2.64
C LEU A 232 -15.17 1.61 4.16
N LEU A 233 -16.19 2.34 4.60
CA LEU A 233 -16.44 2.68 6.01
C LEU A 233 -17.30 1.63 6.73
N GLY A 234 -17.93 0.71 5.99
CA GLY A 234 -18.83 -0.32 6.55
C GLY A 234 -20.14 0.24 7.11
N SER A 235 -20.51 1.46 6.74
CA SER A 235 -21.69 2.16 7.27
C SER A 235 -22.19 3.22 6.30
N SER A 236 -23.46 3.14 5.91
CA SER A 236 -24.15 4.14 5.09
C SER A 236 -24.28 5.48 5.81
N ASP A 237 -24.63 5.43 7.10
CA ASP A 237 -24.87 6.62 7.92
C ASP A 237 -23.58 7.40 8.17
N LEU A 238 -22.46 6.68 8.35
CA LEU A 238 -21.15 7.31 8.42
C LEU A 238 -20.76 7.88 7.06
N ALA A 239 -20.90 7.11 5.98
CA ALA A 239 -20.55 7.54 4.63
C ALA A 239 -21.31 8.80 4.18
N ALA A 240 -22.58 8.94 4.55
CA ALA A 240 -23.37 10.13 4.24
C ALA A 240 -22.77 11.43 4.81
N GLN A 241 -22.01 11.36 5.92
CA GLN A 241 -21.34 12.53 6.48
C GLN A 241 -20.14 13.00 5.65
N PHE A 242 -19.64 12.14 4.74
CA PHE A 242 -18.48 12.40 3.89
C PHE A 242 -18.85 12.53 2.41
N ASP A 243 -20.14 12.59 2.06
CA ASP A 243 -20.59 12.75 0.68
C ASP A 243 -20.08 14.06 0.08
N GLY A 244 -19.43 14.02 -1.09
CA GLY A 244 -18.71 15.15 -1.67
C GLY A 244 -17.40 15.54 -0.95
N GLY A 245 -16.96 14.72 0.01
CA GLY A 245 -15.76 14.92 0.81
C GLY A 245 -14.45 14.62 0.07
N SER A 246 -13.35 15.04 0.67
CA SER A 246 -12.00 14.81 0.13
C SER A 246 -11.36 13.55 0.68
N LEU A 247 -10.41 13.01 -0.07
CA LEU A 247 -9.77 11.72 0.19
C LEU A 247 -8.26 11.83 0.06
N VAL A 248 -7.54 11.28 1.03
CA VAL A 248 -6.09 11.10 0.96
C VAL A 248 -5.76 9.62 1.13
N ILE A 249 -4.91 9.07 0.26
CA ILE A 249 -4.49 7.67 0.28
C ILE A 249 -2.97 7.66 0.50
N ALA A 250 -2.54 7.17 1.66
CA ALA A 250 -1.16 7.05 2.07
C ALA A 250 -0.71 5.60 1.99
N ARG A 251 -0.05 5.19 0.90
CA ARG A 251 0.52 3.85 0.75
C ARG A 251 1.90 3.81 1.38
N LEU A 252 2.12 2.89 2.32
CA LEU A 252 3.41 2.66 2.97
C LEU A 252 4.11 1.52 2.22
N ALA A 253 5.21 1.83 1.54
CA ALA A 253 6.05 0.83 0.90
C ALA A 253 6.94 0.15 1.95
N PRO A 254 7.44 -1.07 1.74
CA PRO A 254 8.17 -1.83 2.75
C PRO A 254 9.32 -1.07 3.44
N GLN A 255 10.03 -0.21 2.70
CA GLN A 255 11.13 0.60 3.22
C GLN A 255 10.71 1.71 4.19
N ASP A 256 9.41 2.02 4.28
CA ASP A 256 8.90 3.15 5.04
C ASP A 256 8.87 2.86 6.54
N TYR A 257 8.49 3.88 7.30
CA TYR A 257 8.13 3.74 8.70
C TYR A 257 6.66 3.34 8.79
N HIS A 258 6.38 2.13 9.30
CA HIS A 258 5.07 1.48 9.20
C HIS A 258 4.11 1.77 10.37
N ARG A 259 4.16 2.99 10.92
CA ARG A 259 3.14 3.47 11.86
C ARG A 259 2.38 4.64 11.26
N TRP A 260 1.13 4.79 11.69
CA TRP A 260 0.29 5.91 11.27
C TRP A 260 -0.07 6.80 12.44
N HIS A 261 -0.32 8.07 12.11
CA HIS A 261 -0.43 9.17 13.04
C HIS A 261 -1.72 9.95 12.80
N ALA A 262 -2.16 10.67 13.82
CA ALA A 262 -3.35 11.50 13.76
C ALA A 262 -3.10 12.69 12.80
N PRO A 263 -3.88 12.83 11.72
CA PRO A 263 -3.72 13.94 10.77
C PRO A 263 -4.21 15.26 11.36
N VAL A 264 -5.08 15.22 12.38
CA VAL A 264 -5.62 16.36 13.12
C VAL A 264 -5.75 16.02 14.60
N SER A 265 -5.82 17.03 15.47
CA SER A 265 -6.19 16.86 16.87
C SER A 265 -7.69 16.60 17.00
N GLY A 266 -8.10 15.67 17.85
CA GLY A 266 -9.50 15.30 17.99
C GLY A 266 -9.75 14.23 19.04
N ARG A 267 -11.02 13.90 19.24
CA ARG A 267 -11.45 12.83 20.13
C ARG A 267 -11.86 11.60 19.35
N VAL A 268 -11.39 10.42 19.75
CA VAL A 268 -11.77 9.14 19.13
C VAL A 268 -13.23 8.83 19.46
N GLU A 269 -14.08 8.69 18.44
CA GLU A 269 -15.51 8.41 18.61
C GLU A 269 -15.84 6.94 18.40
N SER A 270 -15.16 6.28 17.47
CA SER A 270 -15.38 4.86 17.17
C SER A 270 -14.15 4.23 16.53
N ILE A 271 -13.99 2.93 16.74
CA ILE A 271 -13.02 2.08 16.03
C ILE A 271 -13.77 0.81 15.63
N ASN A 272 -13.92 0.58 14.34
CA ASN A 272 -14.64 -0.57 13.79
C ASN A 272 -13.71 -1.44 12.94
N GLU A 273 -13.51 -2.68 13.36
CA GLU A 273 -12.75 -3.67 12.58
C GLU A 273 -13.66 -4.31 11.53
N ILE A 274 -13.26 -4.25 10.26
CA ILE A 274 -13.97 -4.88 9.14
C ILE A 274 -13.11 -6.05 8.64
N PRO A 275 -13.59 -7.30 8.74
CA PRO A 275 -12.88 -8.45 8.19
C PRO A 275 -12.86 -8.37 6.66
N GLY A 276 -11.82 -8.94 6.04
CA GLY A 276 -11.68 -8.94 4.60
C GLY A 276 -10.50 -9.77 4.13
N ALA A 277 -10.19 -9.67 2.85
CA ALA A 277 -9.06 -10.31 2.20
C ALA A 277 -7.73 -9.56 2.46
N TYR A 278 -6.66 -10.01 1.79
CA TYR A 278 -5.32 -9.43 1.86
C TYR A 278 -4.76 -9.22 0.46
N TYR A 279 -5.52 -8.54 -0.40
CA TYR A 279 -5.05 -8.16 -1.73
C TYR A 279 -3.93 -7.12 -1.65
N THR A 280 -3.11 -7.04 -2.69
CA THR A 280 -2.04 -6.04 -2.74
C THR A 280 -2.59 -4.63 -2.95
N VAL A 281 -2.04 -3.66 -2.23
CA VAL A 281 -2.33 -2.22 -2.40
C VAL A 281 -1.33 -1.55 -3.36
N ASN A 282 -0.68 -2.33 -4.22
CA ASN A 282 0.18 -1.76 -5.24
C ASN A 282 -0.63 -0.90 -6.22
N PRO A 283 -0.11 0.25 -6.69
CA PRO A 283 -0.82 1.13 -7.61
C PRO A 283 -1.40 0.42 -8.84
N GLN A 284 -0.75 -0.62 -9.36
CA GLN A 284 -1.31 -1.39 -10.48
C GLN A 284 -2.63 -2.09 -10.14
N ALA A 285 -2.78 -2.62 -8.92
CA ALA A 285 -4.01 -3.27 -8.49
C ALA A 285 -5.13 -2.28 -8.17
N ILE A 286 -4.79 -1.00 -7.95
CA ILE A 286 -5.74 0.07 -7.63
C ILE A 286 -6.19 0.79 -8.91
N CYS A 287 -5.25 1.10 -9.81
CA CYS A 287 -5.43 2.00 -10.94
C CYS A 287 -5.78 1.30 -12.27
N GLN A 288 -5.92 -0.03 -12.29
CA GLN A 288 -6.32 -0.76 -13.49
C GLN A 288 -7.82 -1.06 -13.50
N GLU A 289 -8.48 -0.76 -14.61
CA GLU A 289 -9.89 -1.11 -14.81
C GLU A 289 -10.07 -2.63 -14.87
N GLY A 290 -11.23 -3.11 -14.42
CA GLY A 290 -11.52 -4.55 -14.36
C GLY A 290 -10.86 -5.30 -13.20
N THR A 291 -10.17 -4.58 -12.31
CA THR A 291 -9.67 -5.11 -11.04
C THR A 291 -10.73 -4.97 -9.92
N LEU A 292 -10.47 -5.65 -8.81
CA LEU A 292 -11.28 -5.55 -7.60
C LEU A 292 -10.93 -4.27 -6.85
N ASP A 293 -11.89 -3.77 -6.08
CA ASP A 293 -11.59 -2.75 -5.10
C ASP A 293 -10.82 -3.31 -3.90
N VAL A 294 -9.51 -3.19 -3.94
CA VAL A 294 -8.63 -3.66 -2.87
C VAL A 294 -8.87 -2.95 -1.53
N PHE A 295 -9.37 -1.71 -1.52
CA PHE A 295 -9.59 -0.97 -0.28
C PHE A 295 -10.86 -1.44 0.45
N CYS A 296 -11.93 -1.73 -0.30
CA CYS A 296 -13.18 -2.21 0.27
C CYS A 296 -13.18 -3.71 0.57
N GLU A 297 -12.39 -4.50 -0.15
CA GLU A 297 -12.34 -5.95 0.04
C GLU A 297 -11.33 -6.39 1.10
N ASN A 298 -10.27 -5.61 1.35
CA ASN A 298 -9.27 -5.98 2.34
C ASN A 298 -9.75 -5.79 3.78
N ARG A 299 -9.15 -6.58 4.69
CA ARG A 299 -9.26 -6.35 6.12
C ARG A 299 -8.81 -4.92 6.45
N ARG A 300 -9.60 -4.22 7.25
CA ARG A 300 -9.31 -2.83 7.63
C ARG A 300 -9.90 -2.45 8.98
N SER A 301 -9.36 -1.39 9.57
CA SER A 301 -9.88 -0.76 10.77
C SER A 301 -10.33 0.66 10.43
N VAL A 302 -11.56 1.01 10.79
CA VAL A 302 -12.15 2.33 10.54
C VAL A 302 -12.26 3.08 11.87
N MET A 303 -11.41 4.07 12.05
CA MET A 303 -11.47 5.02 13.17
C MET A 303 -12.20 6.28 12.75
N THR A 304 -13.11 6.78 13.59
CA THR A 304 -13.69 8.12 13.44
C THR A 304 -13.17 9.03 14.54
N LEU A 305 -12.61 10.17 14.16
CA LEU A 305 -12.18 11.24 15.05
C LEU A 305 -13.13 12.43 14.95
N ARG A 306 -13.53 13.01 16.07
CA ARG A 306 -14.15 14.34 16.14
C ARG A 306 -13.05 15.39 16.22
N ARG A 307 -12.83 16.14 15.15
CA ARG A 307 -11.77 17.18 15.14
C ARG A 307 -12.06 18.26 16.18
N THR A 308 -11.07 18.60 17.01
CA THR A 308 -11.24 19.57 18.10
C THR A 308 -11.59 20.97 17.60
N SER A 309 -10.95 21.44 16.52
CA SER A 309 -11.08 22.82 16.04
C SER A 309 -12.39 23.11 15.30
N THR A 310 -12.99 22.10 14.65
CA THR A 310 -14.19 22.28 13.80
C THR A 310 -15.40 21.50 14.28
N GLY A 311 -15.22 20.47 15.11
CA GLY A 311 -16.28 19.51 15.44
C GLY A 311 -16.67 18.59 14.28
N SER A 312 -15.96 18.63 13.15
CA SER A 312 -16.21 17.76 12.01
C SER A 312 -15.72 16.33 12.27
N PRO A 313 -16.44 15.30 11.78
CA PRO A 313 -15.95 13.93 11.81
C PRO A 313 -14.86 13.74 10.76
N ILE A 314 -13.78 13.03 11.11
CA ILE A 314 -12.71 12.60 10.20
C ILE A 314 -12.64 11.07 10.25
N ALA A 315 -12.68 10.39 9.11
CA ALA A 315 -12.50 8.94 9.07
C ALA A 315 -11.05 8.61 8.71
N ILE A 316 -10.43 7.74 9.50
CA ILE A 316 -9.08 7.19 9.27
C ILE A 316 -9.23 5.69 9.11
N VAL A 317 -8.87 5.17 7.95
CA VAL A 317 -9.01 3.77 7.58
C VAL A 317 -7.63 3.16 7.42
N ALA A 318 -7.24 2.30 8.37
CA ALA A 318 -6.03 1.49 8.26
C ALA A 318 -6.38 0.22 7.47
N VAL A 319 -5.80 0.05 6.27
CA VAL A 319 -6.06 -1.08 5.37
C VAL A 319 -4.84 -2.00 5.39
N GLY A 320 -5.06 -3.26 5.79
CA GLY A 320 -4.06 -4.32 5.65
C GLY A 320 -3.98 -4.77 4.19
N ALA A 321 -2.81 -5.19 3.74
CA ALA A 321 -2.64 -5.77 2.41
C ALA A 321 -1.94 -7.13 2.49
N MET A 322 -1.60 -7.68 1.34
CA MET A 322 -0.85 -8.94 1.25
C MET A 322 0.38 -8.93 2.18
N LEU A 323 0.51 -9.99 2.99
CA LEU A 323 1.46 -10.16 4.10
C LEU A 323 1.18 -9.36 5.38
N VAL A 324 0.39 -8.28 5.36
CA VAL A 324 -0.01 -7.51 6.56
C VAL A 324 -1.33 -8.01 7.10
N GLY A 325 -1.24 -8.90 8.10
CA GLY A 325 -2.40 -9.30 8.89
C GLY A 325 -2.75 -8.34 10.03
N SER A 326 -1.75 -7.66 10.59
CA SER A 326 -1.88 -7.06 11.92
C SER A 326 -1.89 -5.53 11.87
N ILE A 327 -3.05 -4.98 12.19
CA ILE A 327 -3.29 -3.56 12.47
C ILE A 327 -3.41 -3.47 13.99
N LYS A 328 -2.50 -2.75 14.65
CA LYS A 328 -2.55 -2.58 16.13
C LYS A 328 -2.50 -1.11 16.50
N TYR A 329 -3.47 -0.66 17.28
CA TYR A 329 -3.42 0.66 17.92
C TYR A 329 -2.38 0.67 19.04
N VAL A 330 -1.75 1.83 19.26
CA VAL A 330 -0.85 2.01 20.40
C VAL A 330 -1.65 2.13 21.70
N GLU A 331 -1.02 1.86 22.83
CA GLU A 331 -1.64 2.00 24.14
C GLU A 331 -2.18 3.43 24.36
N GLY A 332 -3.39 3.53 24.93
CA GLY A 332 -4.08 4.80 25.19
C GLY A 332 -4.86 5.36 24.00
N VAL A 333 -4.78 4.76 22.80
CA VAL A 333 -5.63 5.12 21.65
C VAL A 333 -6.85 4.20 21.62
N GLU A 334 -7.91 4.65 22.29
CA GLU A 334 -9.19 3.94 22.41
C GLU A 334 -10.37 4.89 22.28
N VAL A 335 -11.58 4.34 22.14
CA VAL A 335 -12.81 5.14 22.03
C VAL A 335 -12.96 6.03 23.27
N GLY A 336 -13.13 7.34 23.03
CA GLY A 336 -13.25 8.37 24.05
C GLY A 336 -11.95 9.10 24.37
N ALA A 337 -10.79 8.61 23.90
CA ALA A 337 -9.49 9.25 24.10
C ALA A 337 -9.32 10.50 23.23
N ASP A 338 -8.62 11.51 23.77
CA ASP A 338 -8.16 12.68 23.01
C ASP A 338 -6.78 12.40 22.40
N VAL A 339 -6.62 12.72 21.13
CA VAL A 339 -5.36 12.59 20.39
C VAL A 339 -4.93 13.93 19.81
N ARG A 340 -3.62 14.19 19.80
CA ARG A 340 -3.03 15.39 19.18
C ARG A 340 -2.60 15.12 17.74
N ARG A 341 -2.69 16.14 16.88
CA ARG A 341 -2.12 16.09 15.52
C ARG A 341 -0.65 15.66 15.59
N GLY A 342 -0.29 14.65 14.79
CA GLY A 342 1.04 14.05 14.78
C GLY A 342 1.27 12.95 15.81
N GLN A 343 0.31 12.66 16.71
CA GLN A 343 0.42 11.53 17.63
C GLN A 343 0.34 10.20 16.89
N CYS A 344 1.19 9.25 17.24
CA CYS A 344 1.09 7.88 16.73
C CYS A 344 -0.23 7.25 17.17
N LEU A 345 -1.01 6.73 16.22
CA LEU A 345 -2.28 6.06 16.47
C LEU A 345 -2.11 4.54 16.49
N GLY A 346 -1.26 4.00 15.61
CA GLY A 346 -1.04 2.56 15.53
C GLY A 346 0.07 2.17 14.58
N ALA A 347 0.33 0.88 14.49
CA ALA A 347 1.38 0.28 13.69
C ALA A 347 0.85 -0.88 12.84
N PHE A 348 1.38 -0.98 11.61
CA PHE A 348 1.31 -2.17 10.78
C PHE A 348 2.51 -3.04 11.07
N TYR A 349 2.29 -4.34 11.11
CA TYR A 349 3.35 -5.35 11.17
C TYR A 349 3.60 -5.86 9.75
N TYR A 350 4.68 -6.61 9.54
CA TYR A 350 5.28 -6.82 8.22
C TYR A 350 4.32 -7.00 7.03
N GLY A 351 4.57 -6.28 5.93
CA GLY A 351 3.94 -6.41 4.61
C GLY A 351 3.51 -5.06 3.99
N GLY A 352 2.61 -5.08 2.98
CA GLY A 352 2.02 -3.85 2.42
C GLY A 352 0.87 -3.25 3.25
N SER A 353 0.83 -1.93 3.39
CA SER A 353 -0.21 -1.25 4.17
C SER A 353 -0.60 0.10 3.56
N THR A 354 -1.85 0.50 3.77
CA THR A 354 -2.36 1.80 3.33
C THR A 354 -3.17 2.45 4.43
N VAL A 355 -3.04 3.76 4.59
CA VAL A 355 -3.92 4.58 5.43
C VAL A 355 -4.73 5.50 4.53
N ILE A 356 -6.05 5.45 4.64
CA ILE A 356 -6.93 6.36 3.91
C ILE A 356 -7.54 7.32 4.92
N VAL A 357 -7.48 8.62 4.63
CA VAL A 357 -8.18 9.64 5.43
C VAL A 357 -9.26 10.27 4.59
N VAL A 358 -10.48 10.28 5.12
CA VAL A 358 -11.65 10.90 4.50
C VAL A 358 -12.06 12.11 5.32
N TYR A 359 -12.25 13.24 4.65
CA TYR A 359 -12.69 14.49 5.25
C TYR A 359 -14.03 14.91 4.65
N PRO A 360 -14.96 15.46 5.45
CA PRO A 360 -16.24 15.94 4.94
C PRO A 360 -16.03 17.15 4.02
N PRO A 361 -17.04 17.51 3.20
CA PRO A 361 -16.95 18.62 2.27
C PRO A 361 -16.47 19.91 2.93
N GLY A 362 -15.46 20.53 2.33
CA GLY A 362 -14.91 21.80 2.79
C GLY A 362 -14.12 21.73 4.09
N GLU A 363 -13.93 20.56 4.71
CA GLU A 363 -13.17 20.44 5.97
C GLU A 363 -11.67 20.64 5.81
N VAL A 364 -11.15 20.35 4.62
CA VAL A 364 -9.77 20.61 4.25
C VAL A 364 -9.70 21.07 2.79
N GLN A 365 -9.02 22.18 2.55
CA GLN A 365 -8.50 22.51 1.25
C GLN A 365 -7.12 21.86 1.13
N LEU A 366 -7.03 20.78 0.35
CA LEU A 366 -5.79 20.05 0.11
C LEU A 366 -4.77 20.94 -0.60
N ASP A 367 -3.49 20.79 -0.28
CA ASP A 367 -2.42 21.54 -0.91
C ASP A 367 -2.39 21.28 -2.43
N ALA A 368 -2.27 22.35 -3.22
CA ALA A 368 -2.47 22.32 -4.66
C ALA A 368 -1.47 21.42 -5.41
N ASP A 369 -0.24 21.31 -4.89
CA ASP A 369 0.79 20.45 -5.47
C ASP A 369 0.42 18.96 -5.35
N LEU A 370 -0.10 18.54 -4.20
CA LEU A 370 -0.56 17.16 -3.98
C LEU A 370 -1.73 16.80 -4.91
N VAL A 371 -2.70 17.71 -5.04
CA VAL A 371 -3.86 17.52 -5.93
C VAL A 371 -3.40 17.42 -7.38
N LYS A 372 -2.51 18.32 -7.82
CA LYS A 372 -1.95 18.30 -9.17
C LYS A 372 -1.21 17.00 -9.45
N ASN A 373 -0.33 16.57 -8.55
CA ASN A 373 0.43 15.33 -8.73
C ASN A 373 -0.49 14.11 -8.85
N SER A 374 -1.57 14.09 -8.08
CA SER A 374 -2.50 12.96 -8.03
C SER A 374 -3.46 12.90 -9.23
N THR A 375 -3.84 14.06 -9.77
CA THR A 375 -4.86 14.14 -10.84
C THR A 375 -4.26 14.36 -12.23
N GLU A 376 -3.39 15.35 -12.40
CA GLU A 376 -2.79 15.69 -13.69
C GLU A 376 -1.62 14.78 -14.03
N LEU A 377 -0.76 14.48 -13.05
CA LEU A 377 0.43 13.64 -13.27
C LEU A 377 0.16 12.16 -13.00
N GLN A 378 -0.93 11.84 -12.28
CA GLN A 378 -1.28 10.49 -11.83
C GLN A 378 -0.10 9.78 -11.16
N MET A 379 0.61 10.51 -10.29
CA MET A 379 1.79 10.05 -9.59
C MET A 379 1.60 10.17 -8.09
N GLU A 380 2.21 9.24 -7.36
CA GLU A 380 2.29 9.35 -5.91
C GLU A 380 3.33 10.40 -5.53
N THR A 381 3.11 11.04 -4.38
CA THR A 381 4.04 12.01 -3.80
C THR A 381 4.62 11.46 -2.50
N LEU A 382 5.94 11.37 -2.41
CA LEU A 382 6.63 11.01 -1.18
C LEU A 382 6.45 12.12 -0.14
N VAL A 383 5.86 11.77 0.99
CA VAL A 383 5.67 12.66 2.13
C VAL A 383 6.01 11.96 3.43
N LYS A 384 6.28 12.74 4.47
CA LYS A 384 6.56 12.24 5.82
C LYS A 384 5.47 12.68 6.79
N VAL A 385 5.33 11.92 7.88
CA VAL A 385 4.48 12.32 9.02
C VAL A 385 4.76 13.77 9.40
N GLY A 386 3.70 14.53 9.65
CA GLY A 386 3.78 15.91 10.09
C GLY A 386 3.74 16.96 8.98
N TRP A 387 4.11 16.59 7.73
CA TRP A 387 4.05 17.53 6.62
C TRP A 387 2.61 17.98 6.34
N SER A 388 2.40 19.26 6.00
CA SER A 388 1.08 19.80 5.67
C SER A 388 0.44 19.00 4.54
N LEU A 389 -0.84 18.64 4.64
CA LEU A 389 -1.63 18.16 3.51
C LEU A 389 -2.62 19.21 3.00
N GLY A 390 -2.79 20.30 3.75
CA GLY A 390 -3.81 21.30 3.53
C GLY A 390 -4.34 21.86 4.85
N ARG A 391 -5.32 22.75 4.74
CA ARG A 391 -5.92 23.44 5.89
C ARG A 391 -7.39 23.75 5.68
N LYS A 392 -8.14 23.89 6.78
CA LYS A 392 -9.50 24.42 6.76
C LYS A 392 -9.43 25.93 6.46
N MET A 393 -10.14 26.36 5.42
CA MET A 393 -10.26 27.77 5.03
C MET A 393 -11.41 28.48 5.74
#